data_AF-A0A3L8PVD2-F1
#
_entry.id   AF-A0A3L8PVD2-F1
#
_cell.length_a   1.000
_cell.length_b   1.000
_cell.length_c   1.000
_cell.angle_alpha   90.00
_cell.angle_beta   90.00
_cell.angle_gamma   90.00
#
_symmetry.space_group_name_H-M   'P 1'
#
loop_
_entity.id
_entity.type
_entity.pdbx_description
1 polymer ?
#
loop_
_entity_poly.entity_id
_entity_poly.type
_entity_poly.pdbx_seq_one_letter_code
_entity_poly.pdbx_strand_id
1 'polypeptide(L)'
;SEVTKWVKYQLDSRAHPEQAYNLCLGVLNLSKTYSNERLNNACAIANQHKLYRYRQISDILKSNQDKLVNSKQQSFDLPQHHENVRGSDAFH
;
A
#
# COMPACT_ATOMS: atom_id res chain seq x y z
N SER A 1 -9.87 10.09 -5.19
CA SER A 1 -9.04 8.87 -5.17
C SER A 1 -7.58 9.22 -4.92
N GLU A 2 -6.84 8.34 -4.24
CA GLU A 2 -5.40 8.52 -3.97
C GLU A 2 -4.56 8.48 -5.25
N VAL A 3 -5.03 7.72 -6.25
CA VAL A 3 -4.47 7.70 -7.61
C VAL A 3 -4.42 9.10 -8.21
N THR A 4 -5.51 9.87 -8.12
CA THR A 4 -5.59 11.23 -8.68
C THR A 4 -4.60 12.17 -8.00
N LYS A 5 -4.42 12.07 -6.68
CA LYS A 5 -3.43 12.89 -5.95
C LYS A 5 -2.01 12.58 -6.42
N TRP A 6 -1.71 11.29 -6.54
CA TRP A 6 -0.40 10.83 -7.00
C TRP A 6 -0.09 11.29 -8.43
N VAL A 7 -1.07 11.15 -9.34
CA VAL A 7 -0.97 11.61 -10.75
C VAL A 7 -0.77 13.12 -10.83
N LYS A 8 -1.57 13.91 -10.10
CA LYS A 8 -1.41 15.37 -10.07
C LYS A 8 -0.01 15.78 -9.63
N TYR A 9 0.52 15.14 -8.59
CA TYR A 9 1.88 15.40 -8.14
C TYR A 9 2.92 15.10 -9.23
N GLN A 10 2.78 13.99 -9.96
CA GLN A 10 3.71 13.68 -11.07
C GLN A 10 3.66 14.71 -12.20
N LEU A 11 2.48 15.20 -12.53
CA LEU A 11 2.28 16.20 -13.58
C LEU A 11 2.86 17.57 -13.18
N ASP A 12 2.73 17.94 -11.91
CA ASP A 12 3.20 19.23 -11.38
C ASP A 12 4.73 19.23 -11.10
N SER A 13 5.28 18.13 -10.60
CA SER A 13 6.68 18.07 -10.16
C SER A 13 7.70 17.86 -11.28
N ARG A 14 7.27 17.51 -12.50
CA ARG A 14 8.19 17.16 -13.60
C ARG A 14 8.31 18.30 -14.59
N ALA A 15 9.55 18.66 -14.92
CA ALA A 15 9.86 19.69 -15.91
C ALA A 15 9.38 19.34 -17.34
N HIS A 16 9.23 18.04 -17.64
CA HIS A 16 8.80 17.56 -18.96
C HIS A 16 7.42 16.88 -18.88
N PRO A 17 6.39 17.43 -19.54
CA PRO A 17 5.03 16.89 -19.47
C PRO A 17 4.92 15.48 -20.04
N GLU A 18 5.69 15.15 -21.10
CA GLU A 18 5.70 13.82 -21.72
C GLU A 18 6.17 12.72 -20.76
N GLN A 19 7.17 13.02 -19.91
CA GLN A 19 7.67 12.07 -18.93
C GLN A 19 6.65 11.80 -17.82
N ALA A 20 5.94 12.84 -17.39
CA ALA A 20 4.87 12.71 -16.41
C ALA A 20 3.70 11.91 -16.99
N TYR A 21 3.31 12.20 -18.23
CA TYR A 21 2.23 11.53 -18.93
C TYR A 21 2.50 10.03 -19.11
N ASN A 22 3.66 9.66 -19.64
CA ASN A 22 4.03 8.25 -19.84
C ASN A 22 4.08 7.47 -18.52
N LEU A 23 4.56 8.11 -17.45
CA LEU A 23 4.55 7.51 -16.12
C LEU A 23 3.13 7.28 -15.61
N CYS A 24 2.27 8.30 -15.69
CA CYS A 24 0.88 8.21 -15.23
C CYS A 24 0.11 7.15 -16.03
N LEU A 25 0.31 7.11 -17.36
CA LEU A 25 -0.26 6.09 -18.22
C LEU A 25 0.22 4.68 -17.83
N GLY A 26 1.51 4.52 -17.53
CA GLY A 26 2.08 3.26 -17.04
C GLY A 26 1.41 2.80 -15.74
N VAL A 27 1.25 3.68 -14.76
CA VAL A 27 0.56 3.37 -13.50
C VAL A 27 -0.92 3.06 -13.73
N LEU A 28 -1.62 3.82 -14.57
CA LEU A 28 -3.02 3.56 -14.90
C LEU A 28 -3.21 2.21 -15.61
N ASN A 29 -2.26 1.78 -16.44
CA ASN A 29 -2.30 0.46 -17.07
C ASN A 29 -2.27 -0.70 -16.05
N LEU A 30 -1.75 -0.49 -14.82
CA LEU A 30 -1.80 -1.51 -13.77
C LEU A 30 -3.23 -1.85 -13.36
N SER A 31 -4.21 -0.96 -13.58
CA SER A 31 -5.64 -1.24 -13.34
C SER A 31 -6.21 -2.36 -14.24
N LYS A 32 -5.50 -2.73 -15.31
CA LYS A 32 -5.86 -3.89 -16.16
C LYS A 32 -5.49 -5.22 -15.52
N THR A 33 -4.49 -5.23 -14.64
CA THR A 33 -3.98 -6.43 -13.97
C THR A 33 -4.43 -6.52 -12.51
N TYR A 34 -4.58 -5.37 -11.86
CA TYR A 34 -4.96 -5.25 -10.46
C TYR A 34 -6.28 -4.49 -10.35
N SER A 35 -7.11 -4.82 -9.35
CA SER A 35 -8.37 -4.10 -9.15
C SER A 35 -8.13 -2.62 -8.82
N ASN A 36 -9.10 -1.78 -9.16
CA ASN A 36 -9.03 -0.34 -8.89
C ASN A 36 -8.82 -0.03 -7.40
N GLU A 37 -9.39 -0.84 -6.51
CA GLU A 37 -9.19 -0.71 -5.06
C GLU A 37 -7.72 -0.91 -4.67
N ARG A 38 -7.10 -2.00 -5.16
CA ARG A 38 -5.69 -2.29 -4.90
C ARG A 38 -4.76 -1.20 -5.44
N LEU A 39 -5.04 -0.71 -6.63
CA LEU A 39 -4.27 0.40 -7.21
C LEU A 39 -4.42 1.68 -6.36
N ASN A 40 -5.63 1.98 -5.90
CA ASN A 40 -5.87 3.13 -5.02
C ASN A 40 -5.12 2.99 -3.69
N ASN A 41 -5.12 1.82 -3.07
CA ASN A 41 -4.37 1.56 -1.84
C ASN A 41 -2.86 1.64 -2.06
N ALA A 42 -2.36 1.12 -3.18
CA ALA A 42 -0.95 1.23 -3.54
C ALA A 42 -0.52 2.70 -3.71
N CYS A 43 -1.34 3.52 -4.38
CA CYS A 43 -1.12 4.96 -4.48
C CYS A 43 -1.21 5.67 -3.11
N ALA A 44 -2.06 5.19 -2.19
CA ALA A 44 -2.14 5.73 -0.83
C ALA A 44 -0.81 5.54 -0.07
N ILE A 45 -0.28 4.32 -0.07
CA ILE A 45 1.04 3.99 0.51
C ILE A 45 2.12 4.85 -0.16
N ALA A 46 2.07 4.96 -1.49
CA ALA A 46 3.04 5.73 -2.24
C ALA A 46 3.03 7.22 -1.87
N ASN A 47 1.86 7.82 -1.70
CA ASN A 47 1.72 9.21 -1.24
C ASN A 47 2.30 9.40 0.16
N GLN A 48 2.04 8.46 1.08
CA GLN A 48 2.53 8.51 2.46
C GLN A 48 4.06 8.42 2.54
N HIS A 49 4.66 7.54 1.73
CA HIS A 49 6.09 7.27 1.72
C HIS A 49 6.87 8.06 0.65
N LYS A 50 6.23 9.01 -0.04
CA LYS A 50 6.83 9.82 -1.12
C LYS A 50 7.46 8.97 -2.23
N LEU A 51 6.79 7.88 -2.61
CA LEU A 51 7.21 6.94 -3.64
C LEU A 51 6.60 7.38 -4.98
N TYR A 52 7.44 7.87 -5.89
CA TYR A 52 7.01 8.56 -7.11
C TYR A 52 7.46 7.88 -8.41
N ARG A 53 7.99 6.66 -8.32
CA ARG A 53 8.42 5.88 -9.48
C ARG A 53 7.45 4.74 -9.77
N TYR A 54 7.24 4.45 -11.05
CA TYR A 54 6.42 3.33 -11.49
C TYR A 54 6.79 2.01 -10.81
N ARG A 55 8.10 1.71 -10.74
CA ARG A 55 8.60 0.47 -10.15
C ARG A 55 8.18 0.32 -8.69
N GLN A 56 8.14 1.41 -7.91
CA GLN A 56 7.72 1.38 -6.52
C GLN A 56 6.23 1.03 -6.39
N ILE A 57 5.36 1.62 -7.23
CA ILE A 57 3.94 1.26 -7.29
C ILE A 57 3.78 -0.22 -7.66
N SER A 58 4.53 -0.68 -8.67
CA SER A 58 4.51 -2.08 -9.10
C SER A 58 4.96 -3.02 -7.98
N ASP A 59 6.01 -2.69 -7.24
CA ASP A 59 6.54 -3.51 -6.15
C ASP A 59 5.57 -3.58 -4.95
N ILE A 60 4.88 -2.49 -4.62
CA ILE A 60 3.80 -2.48 -3.61
C ILE A 60 2.70 -3.48 -4.00
N LEU A 61 2.24 -3.43 -5.25
CA LEU A 61 1.20 -4.33 -5.76
C LEU A 61 1.65 -5.79 -5.85
N LYS A 62 2.91 -6.03 -6.24
CA LYS A 62 3.48 -7.39 -6.30
C LYS A 62 3.66 -8.00 -4.93
N SER A 63 4.11 -7.22 -3.96
CA SER A 63 4.30 -7.66 -2.57
C SER A 63 3.01 -7.69 -1.75
N ASN A 64 1.87 -7.31 -2.34
CA ASN A 64 0.56 -7.24 -1.69
C ASN A 64 0.49 -6.29 -0.48
N GLN A 65 1.43 -5.34 -0.35
CA GLN A 65 1.41 -4.36 0.73
C GLN A 65 0.13 -3.50 0.71
N ASP A 66 -0.43 -3.28 -0.48
CA ASP A 66 -1.70 -2.58 -0.68
C ASP A 66 -2.91 -3.27 0.00
N LYS A 67 -2.81 -4.58 0.27
CA LYS A 67 -3.88 -5.34 0.94
C LYS A 67 -3.84 -5.17 2.45
N LEU A 68 -2.66 -4.94 3.02
CA LEU A 68 -2.45 -4.79 4.47
C LEU A 68 -3.12 -3.54 5.03
N VAL A 69 -3.31 -2.51 4.19
CA VAL A 69 -4.02 -1.27 4.56
C VAL A 69 -5.48 -1.57 4.88
N ASN A 70 -6.12 -2.49 4.15
CA ASN A 70 -7.49 -2.95 4.42
C ASN A 70 -7.54 -3.97 5.58
N SER A 71 -6.45 -4.67 5.87
CA SER A 71 -6.40 -5.63 6.99
C SER A 71 -6.53 -4.97 8.37
N LYS A 72 -6.39 -3.66 8.51
CA LYS A 72 -6.71 -2.95 9.77
C LYS A 72 -8.20 -3.01 10.16
N GLN A 73 -9.10 -3.33 9.24
CA GLN A 73 -10.51 -3.56 9.55
C GLN A 73 -10.83 -5.01 9.91
N GLN A 74 -9.87 -5.93 9.79
CA GLN A 74 -9.99 -7.22 10.43
C GLN A 74 -9.44 -7.06 11.84
N SER A 75 -10.26 -6.46 12.71
CA SER A 75 -10.22 -6.79 14.12
C SER A 75 -10.39 -8.31 14.20
N PHE A 76 -9.25 -9.01 14.20
CA PHE A 76 -9.20 -10.31 14.81
C PHE A 76 -9.59 -10.04 16.26
N ASP A 77 -10.85 -10.32 16.57
CA ASP A 77 -11.26 -10.62 17.93
C ASP A 77 -10.43 -11.86 18.29
N LEU A 78 -9.22 -11.64 18.79
CA LEU A 78 -8.49 -12.70 19.44
C LEU A 78 -9.38 -13.09 20.63
N PRO A 79 -9.85 -14.35 20.74
CA PRO A 79 -10.44 -14.77 21.99
C PRO A 79 -9.35 -14.63 23.05
N GLN A 80 -9.48 -13.61 23.90
CA GLN A 80 -8.61 -13.31 25.03
C GLN A 80 -8.85 -14.33 26.15
N HIS A 81 -8.69 -15.62 25.86
CA HIS A 81 -8.61 -16.68 26.84
C HIS A 81 -7.26 -17.39 26.69
N HIS A 82 -6.23 -16.75 27.23
CA HIS A 82 -5.09 -17.48 27.76
C HIS A 82 -5.33 -17.60 29.26
N GLU A 83 -5.80 -18.79 29.65
CA GLU A 83 -5.98 -19.14 31.05
C GLU A 83 -4.63 -19.00 31.78
N ASN A 84 -4.64 -18.20 32.83
CA ASN A 84 -3.51 -17.89 33.67
C ASN A 84 -3.14 -19.14 34.50
N VAL A 85 -2.29 -20.03 33.99
CA VAL A 85 -1.77 -21.18 34.77
C VAL A 85 -0.28 -21.00 35.06
N ARG A 86 -0.02 -20.64 36.31
CA ARG A 86 1.27 -20.64 37.01
C ARG A 86 2.06 -21.92 36.76
N GLY A 87 3.37 -21.75 36.55
CA GLY A 87 4.39 -22.74 36.86
C GLY A 87 5.60 -22.02 37.46
N SER A 88 5.49 -21.59 38.73
CA SER A 88 6.65 -21.22 39.52
C SER A 88 7.35 -22.50 39.95
N ASP A 89 8.27 -23.00 39.13
CA ASP A 89 9.20 -24.04 39.56
C ASP A 89 10.54 -23.41 39.92
N ALA A 90 10.94 -23.71 41.15
CA ALA A 90 12.05 -23.15 41.87
C ALA A 90 13.39 -23.66 41.32
N PHE A 91 14.38 -22.78 41.23
CA PHE A 91 15.77 -23.22 41.14
C PHE A 91 16.48 -22.96 42.46
N HIS A 92 17.05 -24.04 42.99
CA HIS A 92 17.95 -24.12 44.14
C HIS A 92 19.19 -23.23 43.97
#